data_AF-A0A7V6U815-F1
#
_entry.id   AF-A0A7V6U815-F1
#
_cell.length_a   1.000
_cell.length_b   1.000
_cell.length_c   1.000
_cell.angle_alpha   90.00
_cell.angle_beta   90.00
_cell.angle_gamma   90.00
#
_symmetry.space_group_name_H-M   'P 1'
#
loop_
_entity.id
_entity.type
_entity.pdbx_description
1 polymer ?
#
loop_
_entity_poly.entity_id
_entity_poly.type
_entity_poly.pdbx_seq_one_letter_code
_entity_poly.pdbx_strand_id
1 'polypeptide(L)' 'MDIQIYDKLKKIEQEVLEMKLTLLKSGMLKKDKRPVSLEGIWEGIDITEEDIKSSQDSLFPQYDDI' A
#
# COMPACT_ATOMS: atom_id res chain seq x y z
N MET A 1 29.90 -24.82 -9.64
CA MET A 1 28.75 -25.50 -8.99
C MET A 1 27.87 -24.49 -8.28
N ASP A 2 28.46 -23.53 -7.55
CA ASP A 2 27.74 -22.52 -6.75
C ASP A 2 26.90 -21.53 -7.56
N ILE A 3 27.36 -21.11 -8.75
CA ILE A 3 26.61 -20.21 -9.64
C ILE A 3 25.25 -20.81 -10.03
N GLN A 4 25.21 -22.13 -10.28
CA GLN A 4 23.95 -22.81 -10.63
C GLN A 4 22.98 -22.91 -9.46
N ILE A 5 23.49 -23.00 -8.23
CA ILE A 5 22.66 -23.00 -7.01
C ILE A 5 22.06 -21.61 -6.80
N TYR A 6 22.88 -20.57 -6.98
CA TYR A 6 22.44 -19.18 -6.88
C TYR A 6 21.35 -18.84 -7.90
N ASP A 7 21.53 -19.23 -9.17
CA ASP A 7 20.54 -19.00 -10.22
C ASP A 7 19.22 -19.72 -9.94
N LYS A 8 19.28 -20.93 -9.38
CA LYS A 8 18.09 -21.67 -8.94
C LYS A 8 17.40 -20.98 -7.77
N LEU A 9 18.17 -20.49 -6.79
CA LEU A 9 17.63 -19.76 -5.65
C LEU A 9 16.89 -18.49 -6.10
N LYS A 10 17.52 -17.71 -6.98
CA LYS A 10 16.93 -16.49 -7.55
C LYS A 10 15.62 -16.76 -8.29
N LYS A 11 15.55 -17.87 -9.04
CA LYS A 11 14.30 -18.29 -9.70
C LYS A 11 13.21 -18.62 -8.69
N ILE A 12 13.54 -19.37 -7.64
CA ILE A 12 12.58 -19.70 -6.57
C ILE A 12 12.07 -18.43 -5.88
N GLU A 13 12.95 -17.48 -5.56
CA GLU A 13 12.55 -16.20 -4.95
C GLU A 13 11.57 -15.43 -5.83
N GLN A 14 11.81 -15.42 -7.14
CA GLN A 14 10.95 -14.74 -8.11
C GLN A 14 9.59 -15.43 -8.25
N GLU A 15 9.55 -16.76 -8.34
CA GLU A 15 8.31 -17.53 -8.35
C GLU A 15 7.49 -17.32 -7.06
N VAL A 16 8.15 -17.27 -5.90
CA VAL A 16 7.50 -16.98 -4.61
C VAL A 16 6.89 -15.58 -4.59
N LEU A 17 7.58 -14.58 -5.15
CA LEU A 17 7.05 -13.23 -5.27
C LEU A 17 5.79 -13.19 -6.16
N GLU A 18 5.85 -13.85 -7.32
CA GLU A 18 4.73 -13.94 -8.26
C GLU A 18 3.51 -14.63 -7.65
N MET A 19 3.71 -15.71 -6.88
CA MET A 19 2.64 -16.38 -6.14
C MET A 19 1.99 -15.44 -5.11
N LYS A 20 2.78 -14.70 -4.31
CA LYS A 20 2.26 -13.73 -3.34
C LYS A 20 1.43 -12.65 -4.01
N LEU A 21 1.91 -12.08 -5.11
CA LEU A 21 1.19 -11.07 -5.88
C LEU A 21 -0.11 -11.62 -6.46
N THR A 22 -0.09 -12.86 -6.96
CA THR A 22 -1.27 -13.52 -7.51
C THR A 22 -2.34 -13.73 -6.43
N LEU A 23 -1.95 -14.16 -5.22
CA LEU A 23 -2.86 -14.29 -4.07
C LEU A 23 -3.44 -12.95 -3.60
N LEU A 24 -2.65 -11.88 -3.63
CA LEU A 24 -3.13 -10.54 -3.29
C LEU A 24 -4.11 -10.01 -4.34
N LYS A 25 -3.83 -10.24 -5.63
CA LYS A 25 -4.67 -9.79 -6.75
C LYS A 25 -5.95 -10.61 -6.91
N SER A 26 -5.92 -11.91 -6.58
CA SER A 26 -7.09 -12.79 -6.72
C SER A 26 -8.22 -12.46 -5.75
N GLY A 27 -7.98 -11.59 -4.76
CA GLY A 27 -8.96 -11.27 -3.73
C GLY A 27 -9.35 -12.47 -2.86
N MET A 28 -8.63 -13.60 -2.97
CA MET A 28 -8.83 -14.79 -2.13
C MET A 28 -8.53 -14.50 -0.66
N LEU A 29 -7.62 -13.57 -0.41
CA LEU A 29 -7.57 -12.87 0.86
C LEU A 29 -8.76 -11.91 0.88
N LYS A 30 -9.90 -12.38 1.42
CA LYS A 30 -10.99 -11.48 1.82
C LYS A 30 -10.34 -10.41 2.70
N LYS A 31 -10.10 -9.22 2.14
CA LYS A 31 -9.71 -8.06 2.92
C LYS A 31 -10.80 -7.90 3.94
N ASP A 32 -10.44 -8.15 5.19
CA ASP A 32 -11.34 -7.88 6.29
C ASP A 32 -11.69 -6.41 6.16
N LYS A 33 -12.95 -6.09 5.82
CA LYS A 33 -13.39 -4.72 5.55
C LYS A 33 -13.50 -3.90 6.83
N ARG A 34 -12.76 -4.29 7.87
CA ARG A 34 -12.65 -3.54 9.10
C ARG A 34 -11.94 -2.23 8.77
N PRO A 35 -12.50 -1.09 9.19
CA PRO A 35 -11.77 0.17 9.17
C PRO A 35 -10.42 -0.05 9.84
N VAL A 36 -9.34 0.19 9.11
CA VAL A 36 -7.99 0.19 9.68
C VAL A 36 -7.80 1.57 10.29
N SER A 37 -7.53 1.63 11.60
CA SER A 37 -7.15 2.90 12.21
C SER A 37 -5.83 3.34 11.58
N LEU A 38 -5.85 4.51 10.95
CA LEU A 38 -4.65 5.13 10.42
C LEU A 38 -3.90 5.90 11.51
N GLU A 39 -4.45 6.02 12.73
CA GLU A 39 -3.89 6.81 13.84
C GLU A 39 -2.41 6.51 14.10
N GLY A 40 -2.00 5.22 14.04
CA GLY A 40 -0.59 4.82 14.20
C GLY A 40 0.33 5.17 13.02
N ILE A 41 -0.20 5.48 11.84
CA ILE A 41 0.60 5.96 10.70
C ILE A 41 1.07 7.39 10.91
N TRP A 42 0.30 8.18 11.67
CA TRP A 42 0.57 9.59 11.94
C TRP A 42 1.32 9.80 13.26
N GLU A 43 1.72 8.73 13.95
CA GLU A 43 2.45 8.81 15.21
C GLU A 43 3.81 9.52 15.00
N GLY A 44 3.98 10.68 15.65
CA GLY A 44 5.19 11.50 15.54
C GLY A 44 5.21 12.49 14.38
N ILE A 45 4.13 12.58 13.59
CA ILE A 45 3.95 13.65 12.59
C ILE A 45 3.19 14.80 13.23
N ASP A 46 3.76 16.00 13.21
CA ASP A 46 3.07 17.22 13.61
C ASP A 46 2.17 17.68 12.45
N ILE A 47 0.86 17.50 12.60
CA ILE A 47 -0.12 17.91 11.59
C ILE A 47 -0.47 19.38 11.85
N THR A 48 -0.10 20.25 10.90
CA THR A 48 -0.41 21.67 11.00
C THR A 48 -1.78 21.99 10.41
N GLU A 49 -2.32 23.16 10.77
CA GLU A 49 -3.55 23.68 10.15
C GLU A 49 -3.43 23.85 8.62
N GLU A 50 -2.21 24.11 8.12
CA GLU A 50 -1.95 24.21 6.69
C GLU A 50 -2.08 22.85 5.98
N ASP A 51 -1.59 21.78 6.59
CA ASP A 51 -1.72 20.41 6.08
C ASP A 51 -3.17 19.96 6.01
N ILE A 52 -3.97 20.32 7.03
CA ILE A 52 -5.41 20.04 7.08
C ILE A 52 -6.12 20.79 5.95
N LYS A 53 -5.85 22.09 5.81
CA LYS A 53 -6.47 22.93 4.79
C LYS A 53 -6.13 22.46 3.38
N SER A 54 -4.86 22.17 3.10
CA SER A 54 -4.42 21.63 1.81
C SER A 54 -5.11 20.31 1.48
N SER A 55 -5.25 19.44 2.48
CA SER A 55 -5.95 18.16 2.32
C SER A 55 -7.45 18.36 2.03
N GLN A 56 -8.11 19.30 2.71
CA GLN A 56 -9.52 19.63 2.47
C GLN A 56 -9.74 20.16 1.04
N ASP A 57 -8.91 21.09 0.60
CA ASP A 57 -9.00 21.69 -0.74
C ASP A 57 -8.77 20.63 -1.84
N SER A 58 -7.86 19.68 -1.60
CA SER A 58 -7.60 18.58 -2.54
C SER A 58 -8.70 17.53 -2.56
N LEU A 59 -9.28 17.18 -1.41
CA LEU A 59 -10.27 16.10 -1.29
C LEU A 59 -11.68 16.56 -1.67
N PHE A 60 -11.98 17.83 -1.40
CA PHE A 60 -13.25 18.46 -1.70
C PHE A 60 -12.99 19.71 -2.55
N PRO A 61 -12.64 19.52 -3.84
CA PRO A 61 -12.53 20.66 -4.73
C PRO A 61 -13.86 21.39 -4.71
N GLN A 62 -13.83 22.67 -4.32
CA GLN A 62 -15.00 23.54 -4.42
C GLN A 62 -15.23 23.78 -5.91
N TYR A 63 -16.00 22.89 -6.54
CA TYR A 63 -16.66 23.23 -7.79
C TYR A 63 -17.75 24.22 -7.38
N ASP A 64 -17.52 25.50 -7.65
CA ASP A 64 -18.60 26.47 -7.66
C ASP A 64 -19.69 25.89 -8.56
N ASP A 65 -20.89 25.68 -8.01
CA ASP A 65 -22.05 25.21 -8.75
C ASP A 65 -22.31 26.18 -9.92
N ILE A 66 -21.89 25.80 -11.13
CA ILE A 66 -22.25 26.46 -12.41
C ILE A 66 -23.53 25.83 -12.95
#